data_AF-A0A7W1PDI4-F1
#
_entry.id   AF-A0A7W1PDI4-F1
#
_cell.length_a   1.000
_cell.length_b   1.000
_cell.length_c   1.000
_cell.angle_alpha   90.00
_cell.angle_beta   90.00
_cell.angle_gamma   90.00
#
_symmetry.space_group_name_H-M   'P 1'
#
loop_
_entity.id
_entity.type
_entity.pdbx_description
1 polymer ?
#
loop_
_entity_poly.entity_id
_entity_poly.type
_entity_poly.pdbx_seq_one_letter_code
_entity_poly.pdbx_strand_id
1 'polypeptide(L)' 'MSVSSTGPMGYYDTSQVCLNGHVVTDTLSRSPELGQKFCRDCGQPTIQ' A
#
# COMPACT_ATOMS: atom_id res chain seq x y z
N MET A 1 -37.55 -4.51 -11.76
CA MET A 1 -36.27 -3.87 -12.12
C MET A 1 -35.22 -4.52 -11.25
N SER A 2 -34.49 -5.51 -11.79
CA SER A 2 -33.53 -6.31 -11.04
C SER A 2 -32.34 -5.44 -10.67
N VAL A 3 -32.12 -5.19 -9.38
CA VAL A 3 -30.93 -4.49 -8.90
C VAL A 3 -29.75 -5.47 -8.98
N SER A 4 -28.99 -5.37 -10.07
CA SER A 4 -27.66 -5.99 -10.16
C SER A 4 -26.75 -5.25 -9.19
N SER A 5 -26.62 -5.78 -7.98
CA SER A 5 -25.64 -5.32 -7.00
C SER A 5 -24.23 -5.70 -7.44
N THR A 6 -23.72 -5.09 -8.51
CA THR A 6 -22.28 -5.02 -8.76
C THR A 6 -21.75 -3.89 -7.87
N GLY A 7 -21.66 -4.16 -6.57
CA GLY A 7 -20.87 -3.32 -5.67
C GLY A 7 -19.41 -3.33 -6.17
N PRO A 8 -18.67 -2.22 -6.11
CA PRO A 8 -17.26 -2.25 -6.44
C PRO A 8 -16.59 -3.27 -5.52
N MET A 9 -15.91 -4.26 -6.10
CA MET A 9 -14.98 -5.10 -5.34
C MET A 9 -13.89 -4.13 -4.85
N GLY A 10 -14.01 -3.70 -3.59
CA GLY A 10 -12.99 -2.89 -2.94
C GLY A 10 -11.73 -3.73 -2.85
N TYR A 11 -10.72 -3.39 -3.63
CA TYR A 11 -9.44 -4.07 -3.57
C TYR A 11 -8.61 -3.46 -2.44
N TYR A 12 -8.33 -4.26 -1.41
CA TYR A 12 -7.38 -3.91 -0.37
C TYR A 12 -5.98 -4.35 -0.82
N ASP A 13 -4.97 -3.55 -0.51
CA ASP A 13 -3.56 -3.88 -0.76
C ASP A 13 -2.73 -3.61 0.51
N THR A 14 -1.52 -4.17 0.54
CA THR A 14 -0.59 -3.95 1.63
C THR A 14 0.17 -2.67 1.38
N SER A 15 0.06 -1.70 2.29
CA SER A 15 0.84 -0.47 2.22
C SER A 15 2.15 -0.62 2.99
N GLN A 16 3.24 -0.14 2.42
CA GLN A 16 4.51 -0.03 3.11
C GLN A 16 4.67 1.35 3.73
N VAL A 17 4.97 1.40 5.02
CA VAL A 17 5.15 2.63 5.79
C VAL A 17 6.48 2.62 6.54
N CYS A 18 7.10 3.77 6.78
CA CYS A 18 8.32 3.83 7.57
C CYS A 18 8.03 3.89 9.08
N LEU A 19 9.02 3.60 9.92
CA LEU A 19 8.86 3.70 11.39
C LEU A 19 8.50 5.12 11.87
N ASN A 20 8.74 6.14 11.05
CA ASN A 20 8.33 7.52 11.30
C ASN A 20 6.94 7.88 10.75
N GLY A 21 6.31 6.99 9.97
CA GLY A 21 4.93 7.16 9.48
C GLY A 21 4.77 7.64 8.04
N HIS A 22 5.85 7.80 7.26
CA HIS A 22 5.73 8.11 5.83
C HIS A 22 5.30 6.87 5.03
N VAL A 23 4.32 7.05 4.15
CA VAL A 23 3.91 6.02 3.18
C VAL A 23 4.96 5.95 2.09
N VAL A 24 5.52 4.76 1.89
CA VAL A 24 6.49 4.47 0.82
C VAL A 24 5.78 4.00 -0.44
N THR A 25 4.83 3.06 -0.29
CA THR A 25 3.96 2.59 -1.38
C THR A 25 2.64 2.07 -0.80
N ASP A 26 1.51 2.25 -1.47
CA ASP A 26 0.24 1.66 -1.04
C ASP A 26 -0.05 0.30 -1.69
N THR A 27 0.73 -0.08 -2.70
CA THR A 27 0.50 -1.27 -3.52
C THR A 27 1.64 -2.30 -3.41
N LEU A 28 2.15 -2.55 -2.19
CA LEU A 28 3.30 -3.43 -1.98
C LEU A 28 3.00 -4.87 -2.40
N SER A 29 1.76 -5.33 -2.26
CA SER A 29 1.36 -6.71 -2.59
C SER A 29 1.39 -6.95 -4.10
N ARG A 30 0.93 -5.97 -4.89
CA ARG A 30 0.91 -6.04 -6.36
C ARG A 30 2.23 -5.65 -7.00
N SER A 31 2.97 -4.73 -6.39
CA SER A 31 4.20 -4.16 -6.93
C SER A 31 5.30 -4.17 -5.86
N PRO A 32 5.82 -5.35 -5.50
CA PRO A 32 6.89 -5.46 -4.49
C PRO A 32 8.19 -4.76 -4.92
N GLU A 33 8.37 -4.50 -6.22
CA GLU A 33 9.47 -3.71 -6.77
C GLU A 33 9.45 -2.23 -6.36
N LEU A 34 8.26 -1.70 -6.02
CA LEU A 34 8.12 -0.35 -5.47
C LEU A 34 8.48 -0.30 -3.99
N GLY A 35 8.62 -1.46 -3.34
CA GLY A 35 9.01 -1.57 -1.95
C GLY A 35 10.45 -1.11 -1.75
N GLN A 36 10.67 -0.27 -0.73
CA GLN A 36 12.01 0.20 -0.36
C GLN A 36 12.36 -0.30 1.03
N LYS A 37 13.63 -0.61 1.33
CA LYS A 37 14.03 -1.02 2.69
C LYS A 37 14.08 0.15 3.69
N PHE A 38 14.27 1.36 3.16
CA PHE A 38 14.39 2.59 3.92
C PHE A 38 13.60 3.69 3.23
N CYS A 39 12.97 4.57 4.01
CA CYS A 39 12.25 5.72 3.50
C CYS A 39 13.22 6.75 2.89
N ARG A 40 12.91 7.26 1.70
CA ARG A 40 13.73 8.31 1.06
C ARG A 40 13.76 9.61 1.85
N ASP A 41 12.67 9.95 2.55
CA ASP A 41 12.49 11.25 3.20
C ASP A 41 13.18 11.32 4.56
N CYS A 42 13.10 10.24 5.35
CA CYS A 42 13.64 10.22 6.71
C CYS A 42 14.76 9.19 6.94
N GLY A 43 15.05 8.32 5.96
CA GLY A 43 16.10 7.30 6.05
C GLY A 43 15.78 6.14 7.01
N GLN A 44 14.60 6.11 7.62
CA GLN A 44 14.22 5.07 8.57
C GLN A 44 13.78 3.77 7.89
N PRO A 45 13.98 2.62 8.55
CA PRO A 45 13.46 1.34 8.09
C PRO A 45 11.95 1.37 7.83
N THR A 46 11.54 0.55 6.88
CA THR A 46 10.15 0.41 6.45
C THR A 46 9.54 -0.91 6.91
N ILE A 47 8.26 -0.87 7.22
CA ILE A 47 7.40 -1.98 7.60
C ILE A 47 6.22 -2.08 6.63
N GLN A 48 5.61 -3.26 6.56
CA GLN A 48 4.44 -3.57 5.72
C GLN A 48 3.26 -3.97 6.59
#